data_AF-E1ZH51-F1
#
_entry.id   AF-E1ZH51-F1
#
_cell.length_a   1.000
_cell.length_b   1.000
_cell.length_c   1.000
_cell.angle_alpha   90.00
_cell.angle_beta   90.00
_cell.angle_gamma   90.00
#
_symmetry.space_group_name_H-M   'P 1'
#
loop_
_entity.id
_entity.type
_entity.pdbx_description
1 polymer ?
#
loop_
_entity_poly.entity_id
_entity_poly.type
_entity_poly.pdbx_seq_one_letter_code
_entity_poly.pdbx_strand_id
1 'polypeptide(L)'
;QALSQTMFFFDTQREGYLPLSNPVSWRGSAFVADYNSSATLAAATPNATFDSGFGSFGSATTPIAFTTTLLVWALMAFGPGFTAAGQAGAALDSIRWGSDYLLKVHKALPGTNNSMIITRQVGDIDTEMLLWYRPEEQGLPRPAFAVDLTTGGSDLGGSVAAALAASSIAFRNQNDTQYAGQLLAKAQEVYEFAKAVKGRFGDGDFNLTVLYNTSTFYDDLAWAAGWLYKATKQASARTGGQGQPSRHRLEMAAPRAAYAYDWDNVFWPLNLLLAQETERSTFRQQTELFLKNWICAGNAANYTQRGRAYNPMSGSLGATANAAAMSLMYADLAEASSPTLAREYRCWALSQVRYVLGDAGRSLLVGHGKNPPKRTQDRAAACPDPPEVCNRVTGLLSPDPDSHVLSGALVYGSGRCDAFKDERGADSNRVGIENNAGLAAALAGVARVGWPWPAGRLAGWAGGLAGRGPRQGRPAGTCTLAASLPGSPFLRCAPCCRPSAAGPRPVGGVPAGLRHLPLLSHLWHLPLRLVPRPQLAPQALAEQFPCFLAQHFWRASSLALPEAHCDTLI
;
A
#
# COMPACT_ATOMS: atom_id res chain seq x y z
N GLN A 1 -3.95 13.13 17.00
CA GLN A 1 -5.20 12.35 16.91
C GLN A 1 -5.15 11.33 15.78
N ALA A 2 -5.11 11.72 14.49
CA ALA A 2 -5.10 10.79 13.37
C ALA A 2 -4.04 9.67 13.50
N LEU A 3 -2.80 10.00 13.90
CA LEU A 3 -1.76 8.99 14.14
C LEU A 3 -2.14 7.97 15.22
N SER A 4 -2.77 8.40 16.31
CA SER A 4 -3.23 7.50 17.37
C SER A 4 -4.35 6.58 16.88
N GLN A 5 -5.27 7.08 16.06
CA GLN A 5 -6.29 6.25 15.44
C GLN A 5 -5.66 5.24 14.47
N THR A 6 -4.71 5.69 13.63
CA THR A 6 -3.97 4.80 12.72
C THR A 6 -3.21 3.71 13.48
N MET A 7 -2.66 4.00 14.67
CA MET A 7 -2.04 2.97 15.50
C MET A 7 -3.07 2.00 16.11
N PHE A 8 -4.20 2.52 16.59
CA PHE A 8 -5.30 1.71 17.08
C PHE A 8 -5.81 0.72 16.00
N PHE A 9 -5.84 1.13 14.72
CA PHE A 9 -6.18 0.21 13.64
C PHE A 9 -5.26 -1.02 13.55
N PHE A 10 -3.96 -0.89 13.81
CA PHE A 10 -3.11 -2.09 13.84
C PHE A 10 -3.53 -3.06 14.95
N ASP A 11 -4.00 -2.55 16.10
CA ASP A 11 -4.54 -3.37 17.18
C ASP A 11 -5.84 -4.06 16.76
N THR A 12 -6.70 -3.39 15.97
CA THR A 12 -7.94 -3.99 15.45
C THR A 12 -7.69 -5.07 14.42
N GLN A 13 -6.50 -5.15 13.83
CA GLN A 13 -6.14 -6.17 12.84
C GLN A 13 -5.44 -7.38 13.45
N ARG A 14 -5.12 -7.42 14.75
CA ARG A 14 -4.37 -8.54 15.34
C ARG A 14 -5.16 -9.84 15.27
N GLU A 15 -4.53 -10.91 14.81
CA GLU A 15 -5.03 -12.29 14.81
C GLU A 15 -4.23 -13.13 15.82
N GLY A 16 -4.78 -14.25 16.31
CA GLY A 16 -4.14 -15.12 17.30
C GLY A 16 -4.58 -14.85 18.74
N TYR A 17 -3.71 -15.14 19.72
CA TYR A 17 -4.01 -14.94 21.13
C TYR A 17 -3.79 -13.49 21.52
N LEU A 18 -4.87 -12.72 21.69
CA LEU A 18 -4.76 -11.33 22.11
C LEU A 18 -4.35 -11.23 23.58
N PRO A 19 -3.44 -10.30 23.93
CA PRO A 19 -3.06 -10.08 25.33
C PRO A 19 -4.22 -9.48 26.12
N LEU A 20 -4.25 -9.70 27.44
CA LEU A 20 -5.25 -9.08 28.32
C LEU A 20 -5.21 -7.53 28.29
N SER A 21 -4.08 -6.96 27.88
CA SER A 21 -3.89 -5.52 27.69
C SER A 21 -4.32 -5.02 26.31
N ASN A 22 -4.96 -5.85 25.47
CA ASN A 22 -5.42 -5.43 24.14
C ASN A 22 -6.37 -4.22 24.25
N PRO A 23 -6.09 -3.09 23.57
CA PRO A 23 -6.88 -1.87 23.73
C PRO A 23 -8.24 -1.91 23.00
N VAL A 24 -8.50 -2.94 22.19
CA VAL A 24 -9.72 -3.06 21.38
C VAL A 24 -10.73 -3.94 22.11
N SER A 25 -11.73 -3.32 22.73
CA SER A 25 -12.69 -4.02 23.60
C SER A 25 -13.64 -4.98 22.89
N TRP A 26 -13.85 -4.81 21.58
CA TRP A 26 -14.75 -5.63 20.77
C TRP A 26 -14.02 -6.73 19.98
N ARG A 27 -12.68 -6.79 20.07
CA ARG A 27 -11.88 -7.87 19.48
C ARG A 27 -11.52 -8.90 20.54
N GLY A 28 -11.64 -10.17 20.18
CA GLY A 28 -11.16 -11.30 20.97
C GLY A 28 -10.03 -12.04 20.29
N SER A 29 -9.49 -13.05 20.99
CA SER A 29 -8.57 -14.00 20.37
C SER A 29 -9.25 -14.73 19.22
N ALA A 30 -8.65 -14.67 18.04
CA ALA A 30 -9.22 -15.16 16.80
C ALA A 30 -8.25 -16.13 16.12
N PHE A 31 -8.79 -17.11 15.38
CA PHE A 31 -7.99 -18.09 14.64
C PHE A 31 -6.93 -18.82 15.49
N VAL A 32 -7.19 -19.00 16.79
CA VAL A 32 -6.23 -19.67 17.71
C VAL A 32 -5.95 -21.12 17.33
N ALA A 33 -6.82 -21.73 16.52
CA ALA A 33 -6.63 -23.07 15.95
C ALA A 33 -5.54 -23.13 14.87
N ASP A 34 -5.17 -21.99 14.26
CA ASP A 34 -4.06 -21.90 13.30
C ASP A 34 -2.75 -22.39 13.96
N TYR A 35 -2.68 -22.36 15.31
CA TYR A 35 -1.61 -22.91 16.14
C TYR A 35 -1.34 -24.42 15.92
N ASN A 36 -2.40 -25.21 15.73
CA ASN A 36 -2.32 -26.66 15.56
C ASN A 36 -2.50 -27.09 14.10
N SER A 37 -2.58 -26.13 13.18
CA SER A 37 -2.70 -26.46 11.77
C SER A 37 -1.40 -27.11 11.30
N SER A 38 -1.51 -28.34 10.78
CA SER A 38 -0.47 -28.90 9.94
C SER A 38 -0.38 -28.00 8.71
N ALA A 39 0.69 -27.21 8.59
CA ALA A 39 1.00 -26.55 7.35
C ALA A 39 1.16 -27.58 6.24
N THR A 40 1.07 -27.08 5.04
CA THR A 40 0.71 -27.89 3.91
C THR A 40 1.59 -27.37 2.77
N LEU A 41 2.74 -28.02 2.47
CA LEU A 41 3.39 -27.84 1.15
C LEU A 41 2.33 -28.09 0.05
N ALA A 42 1.61 -29.21 0.22
CA ALA A 42 0.15 -29.27 0.31
C ALA A 42 -0.32 -30.14 1.53
N ALA A 43 0.63 -30.61 2.38
CA ALA A 43 0.44 -31.30 3.68
C ALA A 43 1.71 -31.40 4.56
N ALA A 44 2.73 -30.55 4.39
CA ALA A 44 3.96 -30.63 5.17
C ALA A 44 4.36 -29.31 5.84
N THR A 45 3.86 -29.08 7.06
CA THR A 45 4.53 -29.23 8.34
C THR A 45 3.46 -29.47 9.41
N PRO A 46 3.40 -30.64 10.07
CA PRO A 46 2.75 -30.71 11.36
C PRO A 46 3.39 -29.64 12.27
N ASN A 47 2.59 -28.73 12.83
CA ASN A 47 2.98 -27.79 13.90
C ASN A 47 3.55 -26.42 13.45
N ALA A 48 2.97 -25.77 12.44
CA ALA A 48 3.19 -24.34 12.27
C ALA A 48 2.31 -23.55 13.26
N THR A 49 2.90 -23.20 14.41
CA THR A 49 2.22 -22.42 15.43
C THR A 49 2.23 -20.93 15.08
N PHE A 50 1.09 -20.33 14.77
CA PHE A 50 0.93 -18.87 14.65
C PHE A 50 0.05 -18.36 15.80
N ASP A 51 0.65 -17.65 16.76
CA ASP A 51 -0.05 -17.03 17.89
C ASP A 51 -0.34 -15.53 17.68
N SER A 52 0.13 -15.02 16.55
CA SER A 52 0.11 -13.64 16.10
C SER A 52 -0.09 -13.65 14.59
N GLY A 53 -0.57 -12.53 14.06
CA GLY A 53 -0.93 -12.34 12.66
C GLY A 53 -1.64 -11.01 12.51
N PHE A 54 -1.90 -10.63 11.26
CA PHE A 54 -2.70 -9.45 10.96
C PHE A 54 -3.72 -9.74 9.87
N GLY A 55 -4.95 -9.30 10.07
CA GLY A 55 -6.03 -9.46 9.12
C GLY A 55 -7.38 -9.63 9.82
N SER A 56 -8.42 -9.69 9.01
CA SER A 56 -9.79 -9.99 9.45
C SER A 56 -10.37 -11.22 8.75
N PHE A 57 -9.55 -11.92 7.95
CA PHE A 57 -9.93 -13.12 7.18
C PHE A 57 -8.75 -13.96 6.71
N GLY A 58 -7.50 -13.61 7.02
CA GLY A 58 -6.33 -14.24 6.40
C GLY A 58 -5.05 -13.49 6.70
N SER A 59 -4.04 -14.22 7.18
CA SER A 59 -2.69 -13.69 7.39
C SER A 59 -1.85 -13.95 6.15
N ALA A 60 -1.55 -12.90 5.39
CA ALA A 60 -0.65 -12.96 4.24
C ALA A 60 0.73 -12.40 4.60
N THR A 61 1.79 -13.16 4.34
CA THR A 61 3.13 -12.85 4.87
C THR A 61 3.75 -11.60 4.23
N THR A 62 3.63 -11.41 2.91
CA THR A 62 4.21 -10.26 2.20
C THR A 62 3.71 -8.91 2.73
N PRO A 63 2.40 -8.63 2.83
CA PRO A 63 1.93 -7.36 3.38
C PRO A 63 2.28 -7.18 4.87
N ILE A 64 2.34 -8.26 5.66
CA ILE A 64 2.80 -8.19 7.06
C ILE A 64 4.28 -7.78 7.12
N ALA A 65 5.14 -8.39 6.30
CA ALA A 65 6.56 -8.05 6.22
C ALA A 65 6.77 -6.60 5.75
N PHE A 66 6.05 -6.17 4.71
CA PHE A 66 6.09 -4.79 4.23
C PHE A 66 5.69 -3.79 5.31
N THR A 67 4.53 -4.02 5.95
CA THR A 67 4.00 -3.17 7.03
C THR A 67 4.99 -3.07 8.18
N THR A 68 5.51 -4.21 8.65
CA THR A 68 6.47 -4.27 9.76
C THR A 68 7.73 -3.48 9.43
N THR A 69 8.30 -3.67 8.23
CA THR A 69 9.49 -2.95 7.79
C THR A 69 9.25 -1.44 7.74
N LEU A 70 8.11 -1.01 7.20
CA LEU A 70 7.79 0.41 7.05
C LEU A 70 7.49 1.08 8.39
N LEU A 71 6.82 0.40 9.33
CA LEU A 71 6.64 0.89 10.70
C LEU A 71 7.97 1.05 11.44
N VAL A 72 8.90 0.10 11.29
CA VAL A 72 10.26 0.25 11.83
C VAL A 72 10.91 1.50 11.25
N TRP A 73 10.90 1.65 9.92
CA TRP A 73 11.56 2.78 9.29
C TRP A 73 10.92 4.11 9.68
N ALA A 74 9.59 4.15 9.79
CA ALA A 74 8.82 5.28 10.26
C ALA A 74 9.23 5.68 11.68
N LEU A 75 9.33 4.72 12.60
CA LEU A 75 9.73 4.98 13.99
C LEU A 75 11.17 5.50 14.06
N MET A 76 12.07 4.96 13.22
CA MET A 76 13.45 5.44 13.14
C MET A 76 13.56 6.86 12.57
N ALA A 77 12.80 7.18 11.52
CA ALA A 77 12.86 8.49 10.87
C ALA A 77 12.08 9.57 11.63
N PHE A 78 10.95 9.20 12.24
CA PHE A 78 9.97 10.11 12.81
C PHE A 78 9.64 9.82 14.28
N GLY A 79 10.57 9.19 15.02
CA GLY A 79 10.42 8.88 16.45
C GLY A 79 9.91 10.05 17.32
N PRO A 80 10.39 11.30 17.14
CA PRO A 80 9.83 12.44 17.86
C PRO A 80 8.36 12.72 17.55
N GLY A 81 7.90 12.47 16.31
CA GLY A 81 6.49 12.59 15.92
C GLY A 81 5.61 11.54 16.59
N PHE A 82 6.07 10.28 16.65
CA PHE A 82 5.40 9.22 17.42
C PHE A 82 5.36 9.55 18.92
N THR A 83 6.46 10.05 19.48
CA THR A 83 6.56 10.44 20.90
C THR A 83 5.61 11.58 21.23
N ALA A 84 5.57 12.62 20.40
CA ALA A 84 4.66 13.76 20.57
C ALA A 84 3.17 13.35 20.50
N ALA A 85 2.85 12.27 19.79
CA ALA A 85 1.51 11.70 19.74
C ALA A 85 1.23 10.64 20.82
N GLY A 86 2.21 10.30 21.67
CA GLY A 86 2.11 9.22 22.64
C GLY A 86 1.99 7.83 22.01
N GLN A 87 2.46 7.65 20.77
CA GLN A 87 2.27 6.43 19.96
C GLN A 87 3.55 5.62 19.72
N ALA A 88 4.68 6.01 20.31
CA ALA A 88 5.94 5.28 20.15
C ALA A 88 5.85 3.83 20.69
N GLY A 89 5.19 3.64 21.85
CA GLY A 89 4.93 2.32 22.42
C GLY A 89 4.04 1.46 21.53
N ALA A 90 2.88 1.98 21.12
CA ALA A 90 1.96 1.28 20.21
C ALA A 90 2.64 0.89 18.87
N ALA A 91 3.55 1.73 18.35
CA ALA A 91 4.34 1.42 17.17
C ALA A 91 5.31 0.25 17.42
N LEU A 92 6.05 0.26 18.53
CA LEU A 92 6.92 -0.85 18.92
C LEU A 92 6.15 -2.15 19.16
N ASP A 93 4.98 -2.08 19.79
CA ASP A 93 4.11 -3.24 20.02
C ASP A 93 3.61 -3.83 18.69
N SER A 94 3.19 -2.97 17.76
CA SER A 94 2.78 -3.39 16.41
C SER A 94 3.94 -4.02 15.63
N ILE A 95 5.15 -3.44 15.73
CA ILE A 95 6.37 -3.98 15.12
C ILE A 95 6.67 -5.36 15.72
N ARG A 96 6.60 -5.51 17.06
CA ARG A 96 6.85 -6.78 17.75
C ARG A 96 5.87 -7.85 17.27
N TRP A 97 4.58 -7.50 17.20
CA TRP A 97 3.53 -8.42 16.76
C TRP A 97 3.80 -8.96 15.35
N GLY A 98 4.19 -8.06 14.43
CA GLY A 98 4.60 -8.45 13.08
C GLY A 98 5.87 -9.29 13.07
N SER A 99 6.91 -8.92 13.82
CA SER A 99 8.16 -9.66 13.84
C SER A 99 8.05 -11.04 14.51
N ASP A 100 7.18 -11.21 15.52
CA ASP A 100 6.89 -12.49 16.14
C ASP A 100 6.22 -13.47 15.18
N TYR A 101 5.29 -12.98 14.35
CA TYR A 101 4.72 -13.76 13.25
C TYR A 101 5.81 -14.16 12.24
N LEU A 102 6.63 -13.19 11.80
CA LEU A 102 7.66 -13.40 10.78
C LEU A 102 8.81 -14.32 11.23
N LEU A 103 9.08 -14.43 12.54
CA LEU A 103 10.01 -15.43 13.08
C LEU A 103 9.50 -16.87 12.87
N LYS A 104 8.18 -17.05 12.73
CA LYS A 104 7.52 -18.37 12.70
C LYS A 104 7.20 -18.85 11.29
N VAL A 105 7.14 -17.96 10.30
CA VAL A 105 6.82 -18.34 8.92
C VAL A 105 7.92 -19.15 8.26
N HIS A 106 9.19 -19.01 8.68
CA HIS A 106 10.34 -19.72 8.09
C HIS A 106 10.82 -20.88 8.97
N LYS A 107 10.78 -22.11 8.42
CA LYS A 107 11.14 -23.34 9.14
C LYS A 107 11.80 -24.36 8.22
N ALA A 108 12.63 -25.23 8.79
CA ALA A 108 13.11 -26.43 8.11
C ALA A 108 11.95 -27.40 7.88
N LEU A 109 11.91 -28.01 6.69
CA LEU A 109 10.93 -29.05 6.39
C LEU A 109 11.35 -30.37 7.05
N PRO A 110 10.51 -30.96 7.93
CA PRO A 110 10.85 -32.21 8.61
C PRO A 110 11.19 -33.34 7.64
N GLY A 111 12.22 -34.12 7.97
CA GLY A 111 12.66 -35.26 7.14
C GLY A 111 13.50 -34.87 5.92
N THR A 112 13.89 -33.60 5.79
CA THR A 112 14.82 -33.13 4.75
C THR A 112 16.02 -32.42 5.36
N ASN A 113 17.17 -32.45 4.68
CA ASN A 113 18.39 -31.82 5.17
C ASN A 113 18.57 -30.37 4.72
N ASN A 114 17.94 -29.97 3.61
CA ASN A 114 18.19 -28.66 2.95
C ASN A 114 16.91 -27.89 2.57
N SER A 115 15.70 -28.43 2.80
CA SER A 115 14.47 -27.70 2.46
C SER A 115 14.08 -26.78 3.61
N MET A 116 14.00 -25.49 3.28
CA MET A 116 13.46 -24.46 4.15
C MET A 116 12.20 -23.92 3.52
N ILE A 117 11.11 -23.99 4.26
CA ILE A 117 9.84 -23.42 3.82
C ILE A 117 9.64 -22.02 4.37
N ILE A 118 8.85 -21.26 3.65
CA ILE A 118 8.29 -20.00 4.11
C ILE A 118 6.78 -20.02 3.94
N THR A 119 6.03 -19.83 5.02
CA THR A 119 4.58 -19.73 4.96
C THR A 119 4.23 -18.45 4.21
N ARG A 120 3.53 -18.56 3.09
CA ARG A 120 3.05 -17.40 2.31
C ARG A 120 1.75 -16.86 2.86
N GLN A 121 0.91 -17.74 3.40
CA GLN A 121 -0.44 -17.39 3.83
C GLN A 121 -1.03 -18.45 4.78
N VAL A 122 -1.90 -18.01 5.67
CA VAL A 122 -2.81 -18.87 6.45
C VAL A 122 -4.26 -18.54 6.13
N GLY A 123 -5.07 -19.57 5.88
CA GLY A 123 -6.43 -19.48 5.36
C GLY A 123 -6.45 -19.56 3.83
N ASP A 124 -7.46 -20.19 3.25
CA ASP A 124 -7.65 -20.29 1.80
C ASP A 124 -8.41 -19.08 1.25
N ILE A 125 -7.87 -18.33 0.29
CA ILE A 125 -8.49 -17.08 -0.18
C ILE A 125 -9.90 -17.30 -0.71
N ASP A 126 -10.10 -18.34 -1.53
CA ASP A 126 -11.40 -18.58 -2.15
C ASP A 126 -12.46 -18.87 -1.09
N THR A 127 -12.14 -19.72 -0.12
CA THR A 127 -12.99 -20.01 1.03
C THR A 127 -13.22 -18.76 1.87
N GLU A 128 -12.17 -18.04 2.23
CA GLU A 128 -12.24 -16.87 3.10
C GLU A 128 -13.02 -15.71 2.47
N MET A 129 -12.93 -15.51 1.15
CA MET A 129 -13.70 -14.49 0.43
C MET A 129 -15.19 -14.82 0.30
N LEU A 130 -15.57 -16.10 0.35
CA LEU A 130 -16.98 -16.51 0.32
C LEU A 130 -17.68 -16.31 1.67
N LEU A 131 -16.91 -16.42 2.75
CA LEU A 131 -17.41 -16.40 4.12
C LEU A 131 -17.40 -15.00 4.74
N TRP A 132 -18.40 -14.74 5.59
CA TRP A 132 -18.49 -13.52 6.39
C TRP A 132 -18.90 -13.92 7.80
N TYR A 133 -18.05 -13.68 8.80
CA TYR A 133 -18.19 -14.17 10.17
C TYR A 133 -17.37 -13.29 11.12
N ARG A 134 -17.64 -13.37 12.43
CA ARG A 134 -16.76 -12.80 13.47
C ARG A 134 -15.49 -13.65 13.58
N PRO A 135 -14.27 -13.10 13.44
CA PRO A 135 -13.03 -13.88 13.46
C PRO A 135 -12.88 -14.86 14.63
N GLU A 136 -13.42 -14.48 15.78
CA GLU A 136 -13.42 -15.25 17.03
C GLU A 136 -14.31 -16.51 16.98
N GLU A 137 -15.26 -16.58 16.05
CA GLU A 137 -16.24 -17.66 15.90
C GLU A 137 -15.95 -18.57 14.70
N GLN A 138 -14.87 -18.31 13.96
CA GLN A 138 -14.47 -19.17 12.85
C GLN A 138 -14.04 -20.54 13.39
N GLY A 139 -14.73 -21.60 12.95
CA GLY A 139 -14.42 -22.98 13.30
C GLY A 139 -14.01 -23.88 12.13
N LEU A 140 -13.88 -23.35 10.91
CA LEU A 140 -13.48 -24.15 9.75
C LEU A 140 -11.94 -24.26 9.66
N PRO A 141 -11.38 -25.38 9.20
CA PRO A 141 -9.93 -25.49 9.01
C PRO A 141 -9.37 -24.39 8.11
N ARG A 142 -8.33 -23.69 8.58
CA ARG A 142 -7.60 -22.66 7.84
C ARG A 142 -6.20 -23.21 7.49
N PRO A 143 -6.01 -23.76 6.29
CA PRO A 143 -4.72 -24.33 5.91
C PRO A 143 -3.64 -23.26 5.82
N ALA A 144 -2.42 -23.60 6.24
CA ALA A 144 -1.24 -22.78 6.01
C ALA A 144 -0.54 -23.24 4.73
N PHE A 145 -0.41 -22.32 3.77
CA PHE A 145 0.27 -22.53 2.49
C PHE A 145 1.71 -22.05 2.60
N ALA A 146 2.65 -22.89 2.20
CA ALA A 146 4.07 -22.58 2.27
C ALA A 146 4.78 -22.83 0.93
N VAL A 147 5.87 -22.11 0.72
CA VAL A 147 6.76 -22.27 -0.44
C VAL A 147 8.09 -22.82 0.04
N ASP A 148 8.57 -23.85 -0.64
CA ASP A 148 9.92 -24.36 -0.44
C ASP A 148 10.93 -23.44 -1.14
N LEU A 149 11.89 -22.90 -0.38
CA LEU A 149 12.89 -22.00 -0.93
C LEU A 149 13.88 -22.70 -1.88
N THR A 150 13.81 -24.03 -2.02
CA THR A 150 14.52 -24.78 -3.06
C THR A 150 13.84 -24.70 -4.42
N THR A 151 12.59 -24.21 -4.51
CA THR A 151 11.86 -24.02 -5.78
C THR A 151 11.70 -22.55 -6.17
N GLY A 152 12.22 -21.60 -5.39
CA GLY A 152 12.07 -20.16 -5.62
C GLY A 152 11.63 -19.42 -4.35
N GLY A 153 10.77 -18.41 -4.47
CA GLY A 153 10.25 -17.65 -3.31
C GLY A 153 11.17 -16.54 -2.80
N SER A 154 12.00 -15.98 -3.68
CA SER A 154 12.96 -14.91 -3.33
C SER A 154 12.28 -13.60 -2.93
N ASP A 155 11.10 -13.32 -3.49
CA ASP A 155 10.24 -12.20 -3.15
C ASP A 155 9.79 -12.28 -1.70
N LEU A 156 9.17 -13.41 -1.33
CA LEU A 156 8.67 -13.69 0.00
C LEU A 156 9.82 -13.74 1.02
N GLY A 157 10.90 -14.47 0.71
CA GLY A 157 12.08 -14.55 1.56
C GLY A 157 12.80 -13.21 1.72
N GLY A 158 12.91 -12.42 0.65
CA GLY A 158 13.49 -11.08 0.70
C GLY A 158 12.69 -10.13 1.58
N SER A 159 11.37 -10.09 1.41
CA SER A 159 10.46 -9.29 2.24
C SER A 159 10.55 -9.67 3.73
N VAL A 160 10.53 -10.97 4.08
CA VAL A 160 10.67 -11.42 5.48
C VAL A 160 12.04 -11.08 6.05
N ALA A 161 13.13 -11.32 5.31
CA ALA A 161 14.47 -10.97 5.76
C ALA A 161 14.64 -9.46 5.99
N ALA A 162 14.08 -8.61 5.12
CA ALA A 162 14.10 -7.17 5.29
C ALA A 162 13.41 -6.74 6.60
N ALA A 163 12.21 -7.26 6.85
CA ALA A 163 11.41 -6.95 8.03
C ALA A 163 12.09 -7.36 9.34
N LEU A 164 12.66 -8.57 9.39
CA LEU A 164 13.37 -9.07 10.56
C LEU A 164 14.68 -8.30 10.79
N ALA A 165 15.44 -8.00 9.73
CA ALA A 165 16.66 -7.20 9.83
C ALA A 165 16.36 -5.77 10.33
N ALA A 166 15.32 -5.12 9.79
CA ALA A 166 14.86 -3.82 10.25
C ALA A 166 14.45 -3.86 11.73
N SER A 167 13.60 -4.82 12.10
CA SER A 167 13.10 -4.98 13.49
C SER A 167 14.25 -5.21 14.47
N SER A 168 15.30 -5.94 14.07
CA SER A 168 16.49 -6.13 14.91
C SER A 168 17.15 -4.80 15.31
N ILE A 169 17.12 -3.79 14.43
CA ILE A 169 17.66 -2.46 14.73
C ILE A 169 16.76 -1.74 15.73
N ALA A 170 15.44 -1.78 15.50
CA ALA A 170 14.46 -1.14 16.39
C ALA A 170 14.57 -1.66 17.82
N PHE A 171 14.58 -2.98 18.02
CA PHE A 171 14.65 -3.58 19.36
C PHE A 171 16.02 -3.47 20.01
N ARG A 172 17.11 -3.47 19.22
CA ARG A 172 18.44 -3.14 19.75
C ARG A 172 18.48 -1.72 20.32
N ASN A 173 17.84 -0.76 19.66
CA ASN A 173 17.73 0.61 20.15
C ASN A 173 16.83 0.74 21.40
N GLN A 174 15.94 -0.22 21.64
CA GLN A 174 15.15 -0.33 22.87
C GLN A 174 15.83 -1.19 23.95
N ASN A 175 17.10 -1.54 23.76
CA ASN A 175 17.89 -2.38 24.67
C ASN A 175 17.36 -3.82 24.87
N ASP A 176 16.50 -4.32 23.97
CA ASP A 176 16.11 -5.73 23.91
C ASP A 176 17.08 -6.50 22.99
N THR A 177 18.29 -6.71 23.51
CA THR A 177 19.42 -7.24 22.73
C THR A 177 19.26 -8.72 22.39
N GLN A 178 18.60 -9.50 23.24
CA GLN A 178 18.34 -10.92 23.00
C GLN A 178 17.37 -11.09 21.82
N TYR A 179 16.23 -10.41 21.85
CA TYR A 179 15.25 -10.48 20.77
C TYR A 179 15.83 -9.92 19.47
N ALA A 180 16.55 -8.79 19.54
CA ALA A 180 17.25 -8.23 18.38
C ALA A 180 18.27 -9.22 17.77
N GLY A 181 18.98 -9.99 18.59
CA GLY A 181 19.89 -11.03 18.13
C GLY A 181 19.17 -12.17 17.40
N GLN A 182 18.05 -12.64 17.95
CA GLN A 182 17.21 -13.67 17.32
C GLN A 182 16.66 -13.21 15.96
N LEU A 183 16.13 -11.99 15.90
CA LEU A 183 15.62 -11.39 14.67
C LEU A 183 16.70 -11.30 13.59
N LEU A 184 17.89 -10.78 13.93
CA LEU A 184 18.97 -10.64 12.97
C LEU A 184 19.48 -11.98 12.45
N ALA A 185 19.65 -12.96 13.34
CA ALA A 185 20.10 -14.31 12.95
C ALA A 185 19.10 -14.96 11.98
N LYS A 186 17.79 -14.87 12.27
CA LYS A 186 16.75 -15.37 11.38
C LYS A 186 16.71 -14.61 10.06
N ALA A 187 16.92 -13.29 10.07
CA ALA A 187 16.95 -12.49 8.86
C ALA A 187 18.09 -12.92 7.90
N GLN A 188 19.27 -13.19 8.46
CA GLN A 188 20.42 -13.69 7.70
C GLN A 188 20.14 -15.08 7.11
N GLU A 189 19.63 -16.01 7.93
CA GLU A 189 19.24 -17.35 7.47
C GLU A 189 18.26 -17.29 6.30
N VAL A 190 17.12 -16.61 6.46
CA VAL A 190 16.09 -16.48 5.42
C VAL A 190 16.69 -15.91 4.13
N TYR A 191 17.52 -14.87 4.24
CA TYR A 191 18.14 -14.22 3.08
C TYR A 191 19.08 -15.15 2.31
N GLU A 192 19.87 -15.98 3.01
CA GLU A 192 20.76 -16.94 2.37
C GLU A 192 19.98 -17.97 1.54
N PHE A 193 18.85 -18.48 2.04
CA PHE A 193 18.00 -19.39 1.28
C PHE A 193 17.29 -18.69 0.12
N ALA A 194 16.71 -17.52 0.37
CA ALA A 194 15.95 -16.76 -0.62
C ALA A 194 16.79 -16.37 -1.85
N LYS A 195 18.09 -16.09 -1.67
CA LYS A 195 18.97 -15.70 -2.78
C LYS A 195 19.60 -16.89 -3.52
N ALA A 196 19.54 -18.10 -2.95
CA ALA A 196 20.21 -19.29 -3.48
C ALA A 196 19.50 -19.84 -4.72
N VAL A 197 18.16 -19.97 -4.66
CA VAL A 197 17.32 -20.36 -5.80
C VAL A 197 16.37 -19.22 -6.12
N LYS A 198 16.67 -18.50 -7.20
CA LYS A 198 15.92 -17.31 -7.60
C LYS A 198 14.63 -17.69 -8.34
N GLY A 199 13.52 -17.14 -7.89
CA GLY A 199 12.19 -17.23 -8.50
C GLY A 199 11.16 -16.51 -7.64
N ARG A 200 9.98 -16.25 -8.18
CA ARG A 200 8.84 -15.77 -7.39
C ARG A 200 8.20 -16.94 -6.66
N PHE A 201 7.54 -16.67 -5.54
CA PHE A 201 6.87 -17.73 -4.79
C PHE A 201 5.70 -18.36 -5.58
N GLY A 202 5.11 -17.62 -6.52
CA GLY A 202 4.02 -18.10 -7.36
C GLY A 202 4.42 -18.69 -8.71
N ASP A 203 5.72 -18.76 -9.02
CA ASP A 203 6.17 -19.34 -10.28
C ASP A 203 5.89 -20.85 -10.30
N GLY A 204 5.25 -21.33 -11.38
CA GLY A 204 4.97 -22.76 -11.58
C GLY A 204 3.72 -23.30 -10.89
N ASP A 205 3.01 -22.48 -10.11
CA ASP A 205 1.72 -22.85 -9.51
C ASP A 205 0.55 -22.19 -10.26
N PHE A 206 0.00 -22.91 -11.23
CA PHE A 206 -1.10 -22.41 -12.08
C PHE A 206 -2.47 -22.43 -11.39
N ASN A 207 -2.59 -23.08 -10.23
CA ASN A 207 -3.82 -23.13 -9.44
C ASN A 207 -3.77 -22.14 -8.26
N LEU A 208 -2.75 -21.28 -8.24
CA LEU A 208 -2.50 -20.35 -7.16
C LEU A 208 -3.54 -19.22 -7.14
N THR A 209 -4.56 -19.36 -6.30
CA THR A 209 -5.39 -18.21 -5.90
C THR A 209 -4.59 -17.37 -4.91
N VAL A 210 -4.12 -16.20 -5.35
CA VAL A 210 -3.36 -15.26 -4.51
C VAL A 210 -3.95 -13.86 -4.56
N LEU A 211 -4.20 -13.32 -3.38
CA LEU A 211 -4.55 -11.91 -3.19
C LEU A 211 -3.31 -11.01 -3.37
N TYR A 212 -2.14 -11.53 -2.99
CA TYR A 212 -0.85 -10.83 -2.99
C TYR A 212 0.14 -11.51 -3.95
N ASN A 213 -0.10 -11.42 -5.26
CA ASN A 213 0.82 -11.93 -6.28
C ASN A 213 1.95 -10.95 -6.58
N THR A 214 3.16 -11.45 -6.83
CA THR A 214 4.35 -10.62 -7.01
C THR A 214 4.69 -10.34 -8.47
N SER A 215 5.12 -9.12 -8.76
CA SER A 215 5.55 -8.70 -10.09
C SER A 215 6.99 -9.11 -10.38
N THR A 216 7.90 -8.89 -9.43
CA THR A 216 9.31 -9.32 -9.49
C THR A 216 9.78 -9.73 -8.10
N PHE A 217 11.00 -10.27 -7.98
CA PHE A 217 11.63 -10.57 -6.68
C PHE A 217 12.97 -9.85 -6.49
N TYR A 218 13.45 -9.13 -7.52
CA TYR A 218 14.77 -8.53 -7.52
C TYR A 218 14.86 -7.32 -6.60
N ASP A 219 13.77 -6.59 -6.42
CA ASP A 219 13.71 -5.50 -5.47
C ASP A 219 13.59 -6.01 -4.04
N ASP A 220 12.82 -7.08 -3.76
CA ASP A 220 12.76 -7.70 -2.42
C ASP A 220 14.12 -8.20 -1.93
N LEU A 221 14.84 -8.93 -2.77
CA LEU A 221 16.18 -9.42 -2.43
C LEU A 221 17.17 -8.25 -2.23
N ALA A 222 17.03 -7.15 -2.98
CA ALA A 222 17.87 -5.98 -2.82
C ALA A 222 17.48 -5.16 -1.57
N TRP A 223 16.18 -5.14 -1.25
CA TRP A 223 15.61 -4.55 -0.05
C TRP A 223 16.10 -5.26 1.22
N ALA A 224 16.05 -6.60 1.23
CA ALA A 224 16.64 -7.41 2.29
C ALA A 224 18.14 -7.11 2.48
N ALA A 225 18.88 -7.06 1.37
CA ALA A 225 20.31 -6.76 1.39
C ALA A 225 20.59 -5.37 1.98
N GLY A 226 19.78 -4.37 1.63
CA GLY A 226 19.86 -3.01 2.15
C GLY A 226 19.64 -2.94 3.66
N TRP A 227 18.62 -3.63 4.17
CA TRP A 227 18.35 -3.68 5.61
C TRP A 227 19.38 -4.48 6.40
N LEU A 228 19.83 -5.62 5.86
CA LEU A 228 20.94 -6.39 6.44
C LEU A 228 22.23 -5.56 6.48
N TYR A 229 22.51 -4.78 5.43
CA TYR A 229 23.63 -3.85 5.43
C TYR A 229 23.47 -2.77 6.51
N LYS A 230 22.29 -2.16 6.64
CA LYS A 230 22.02 -1.18 7.70
C LYS A 230 22.20 -1.78 9.10
N ALA A 231 21.76 -3.03 9.30
CA ALA A 231 21.83 -3.72 10.58
C ALA A 231 23.24 -4.19 10.98
N THR A 232 24.06 -4.59 10.01
CA THR A 232 25.36 -5.27 10.26
C THR A 232 26.59 -4.50 9.80
N LYS A 233 26.42 -3.56 8.87
CA LYS A 233 27.49 -2.87 8.13
C LYS A 233 28.44 -3.80 7.36
N GLN A 234 28.08 -5.06 7.16
CA GLN A 234 28.91 -6.03 6.45
C GLN A 234 28.93 -5.78 4.93
N ALA A 235 30.13 -5.82 4.33
CA ALA A 235 30.30 -5.59 2.90
C ALA A 235 29.61 -6.65 2.02
N SER A 236 29.46 -7.88 2.50
CA SER A 236 28.76 -8.97 1.81
C SER A 236 27.27 -8.66 1.59
N ALA A 237 26.59 -8.04 2.57
CA ALA A 237 25.21 -7.58 2.40
C ALA A 237 25.13 -6.43 1.38
N ARG A 238 26.14 -5.55 1.35
CA ARG A 238 26.24 -4.47 0.35
C ARG A 238 26.47 -4.98 -1.08
N THR A 239 27.16 -6.10 -1.26
CA THR A 239 27.41 -6.71 -2.58
C THR A 239 26.29 -7.66 -3.00
N GLY A 240 25.62 -8.33 -2.07
CA GLY A 240 24.52 -9.27 -2.34
C GLY A 240 23.35 -8.65 -3.11
N GLY A 241 23.09 -7.35 -2.91
CA GLY A 241 22.09 -6.58 -3.66
C GLY A 241 22.56 -6.00 -5.00
N GLN A 242 23.83 -6.15 -5.40
CA GLN A 242 24.33 -5.54 -6.63
C GLN A 242 23.75 -6.22 -7.88
N GLY A 243 23.38 -5.41 -8.88
CA GLY A 243 22.81 -5.89 -10.15
C GLY A 243 21.30 -6.19 -10.12
N GLN A 244 20.73 -6.50 -8.96
CA GLN A 244 19.28 -6.73 -8.82
C GLN A 244 18.44 -5.47 -9.13
N PRO A 245 18.83 -4.26 -8.67
CA PRO A 245 18.13 -3.01 -9.04
C PRO A 245 18.07 -2.76 -10.57
N SER A 246 19.10 -3.18 -11.31
CA SER A 246 19.11 -3.05 -12.77
C SER A 246 18.17 -4.06 -13.43
N ARG A 247 18.08 -5.29 -12.90
CA ARG A 247 17.15 -6.32 -13.40
C ARG A 247 15.69 -6.00 -13.09
N HIS A 248 15.38 -5.55 -11.88
CA HIS A 248 14.03 -5.09 -11.52
C HIS A 248 13.50 -4.04 -12.52
N ARG A 249 14.32 -3.02 -12.85
CA ARG A 249 13.93 -2.01 -13.85
C ARG A 249 13.71 -2.55 -15.26
N LEU A 250 14.38 -3.64 -15.64
CA LEU A 250 14.18 -4.27 -16.95
C LEU A 250 12.88 -5.07 -16.99
N GLU A 251 12.50 -5.72 -15.88
CA GLU A 251 11.29 -6.54 -15.79
C GLU A 251 10.03 -5.69 -15.62
N MET A 252 10.12 -4.53 -14.96
CA MET A 252 9.02 -3.57 -14.80
C MET A 252 8.80 -2.67 -16.02
N ALA A 253 8.90 -3.23 -17.24
CA ALA A 253 9.03 -2.53 -18.52
C ALA A 253 7.97 -1.43 -18.82
N ALA A 254 6.85 -1.37 -18.08
CA ALA A 254 5.89 -0.27 -18.15
C ALA A 254 6.33 0.93 -17.28
N PRO A 255 6.48 2.15 -17.85
CA PRO A 255 7.03 3.31 -17.14
C PRO A 255 6.31 3.69 -15.84
N ARG A 256 5.01 3.40 -15.69
CA ARG A 256 4.26 3.71 -14.46
C ARG A 256 4.34 2.63 -13.39
N ALA A 257 4.32 1.36 -13.80
CA ALA A 257 4.48 0.23 -12.88
C ALA A 257 5.85 0.29 -12.20
N ALA A 258 6.88 0.66 -12.97
CA ALA A 258 8.23 0.88 -12.46
C ALA A 258 8.33 1.96 -11.38
N TYR A 259 7.31 2.78 -11.11
CA TYR A 259 7.29 3.81 -10.06
C TYR A 259 6.23 3.57 -8.97
N ALA A 260 5.71 2.35 -8.88
CA ALA A 260 4.90 1.95 -7.74
C ALA A 260 5.76 1.97 -6.45
N TYR A 261 5.11 2.26 -5.32
CA TYR A 261 5.67 2.04 -4.00
C TYR A 261 4.57 1.48 -3.10
N ASP A 262 4.60 0.16 -2.98
CA ASP A 262 3.67 -0.67 -2.22
C ASP A 262 4.35 -1.96 -1.77
N TRP A 263 3.57 -2.91 -1.27
CA TRP A 263 4.05 -4.20 -0.77
C TRP A 263 4.72 -5.08 -1.84
N ASP A 264 4.47 -4.82 -3.12
CA ASP A 264 5.05 -5.56 -4.26
C ASP A 264 6.25 -4.82 -4.87
N ASN A 265 6.44 -3.54 -4.55
CA ASN A 265 7.43 -2.68 -5.21
C ASN A 265 8.22 -1.85 -4.21
N VAL A 266 9.41 -2.34 -3.85
CA VAL A 266 10.32 -1.75 -2.85
C VAL A 266 11.64 -1.24 -3.44
N PHE A 267 11.73 -1.14 -4.77
CA PHE A 267 12.92 -0.60 -5.45
C PHE A 267 13.21 0.88 -5.10
N TRP A 268 12.21 1.75 -5.13
CA TRP A 268 12.40 3.18 -4.82
C TRP A 268 12.70 3.46 -3.35
N PRO A 269 11.98 2.88 -2.38
CA PRO A 269 12.36 3.02 -0.98
C PRO A 269 13.76 2.45 -0.71
N LEU A 270 14.20 1.38 -1.40
CA LEU A 270 15.58 0.91 -1.30
C LEU A 270 16.60 1.99 -1.70
N ASN A 271 16.35 2.76 -2.75
CA ASN A 271 17.27 3.84 -3.15
C ASN A 271 17.36 4.92 -2.07
N LEU A 272 16.25 5.28 -1.41
CA LEU A 272 16.30 6.20 -0.28
C LEU A 272 17.07 5.61 0.91
N LEU A 273 16.81 4.34 1.26
CA LEU A 273 17.54 3.64 2.32
C LEU A 273 19.05 3.67 2.05
N LEU A 274 19.48 3.33 0.83
CA LEU A 274 20.89 3.34 0.46
C LEU A 274 21.48 4.76 0.36
N ALA A 275 20.68 5.78 0.07
CA ALA A 275 21.10 7.17 0.14
C ALA A 275 21.31 7.67 1.59
N GLN A 276 20.58 7.09 2.55
CA GLN A 276 20.77 7.34 3.99
C GLN A 276 22.00 6.59 4.53
N GLU A 277 22.25 5.40 4.03
CA GLU A 277 23.34 4.52 4.50
C GLU A 277 24.68 4.75 3.78
N THR A 278 24.68 5.42 2.64
CA THR A 278 25.88 5.62 1.82
C THR A 278 25.95 7.04 1.27
N GLU A 279 27.17 7.56 1.10
CA GLU A 279 27.40 8.87 0.49
C GLU A 279 27.36 8.86 -1.05
N ARG A 280 26.80 7.80 -1.66
CA ARG A 280 26.77 7.68 -3.12
C ARG A 280 25.68 8.57 -3.71
N SER A 281 26.10 9.55 -4.51
CA SER A 281 25.21 10.48 -5.21
C SER A 281 24.16 9.79 -6.10
N THR A 282 24.48 8.62 -6.66
CA THR A 282 23.55 7.84 -7.50
C THR A 282 22.23 7.54 -6.79
N PHE A 283 22.25 7.12 -5.52
CA PHE A 283 21.03 6.77 -4.79
C PHE A 283 20.19 8.00 -4.44
N ARG A 284 20.86 9.12 -4.14
CA ARG A 284 20.20 10.43 -3.97
C ARG A 284 19.49 10.85 -5.26
N GLN A 285 20.17 10.76 -6.40
CA GLN A 285 19.60 11.10 -7.71
C GLN A 285 18.42 10.20 -8.10
N GLN A 286 18.48 8.89 -7.81
CA GLN A 286 17.34 7.99 -8.04
C GLN A 286 16.16 8.35 -7.14
N THR A 287 16.41 8.70 -5.88
CA THR A 287 15.36 9.15 -4.95
C THR A 287 14.70 10.44 -5.43
N GLU A 288 15.49 11.43 -5.87
CA GLU A 288 14.97 12.67 -6.47
C GLU A 288 14.19 12.40 -7.76
N LEU A 289 14.63 11.44 -8.57
CA LEU A 289 13.92 11.05 -9.79
C LEU A 289 12.54 10.49 -9.47
N PHE A 290 12.41 9.61 -8.47
CA PHE A 290 11.12 9.12 -8.00
C PHE A 290 10.22 10.26 -7.56
N LEU A 291 10.71 11.11 -6.64
CA LEU A 291 9.94 12.21 -6.07
C LEU A 291 9.52 13.22 -7.14
N LYS A 292 10.41 13.56 -8.07
CA LYS A 292 10.08 14.43 -9.21
C LYS A 292 8.94 13.85 -10.06
N ASN A 293 8.97 12.55 -10.35
CA ASN A 293 7.92 11.92 -11.16
C ASN A 293 6.58 11.82 -10.41
N TRP A 294 6.58 11.68 -9.09
CA TRP A 294 5.35 11.70 -8.28
C TRP A 294 4.80 13.12 -8.08
N ILE A 295 5.66 14.09 -7.79
CA ILE A 295 5.28 15.47 -7.48
C ILE A 295 4.84 16.21 -8.75
N CYS A 296 5.57 16.05 -9.85
CA CYS A 296 5.34 16.82 -11.08
C CYS A 296 4.45 16.10 -12.09
N ALA A 297 3.73 15.05 -11.67
CA ALA A 297 2.89 14.22 -12.54
C ALA A 297 3.63 13.71 -13.80
N GLY A 298 4.84 13.20 -13.60
CA GLY A 298 5.70 12.68 -14.67
C GLY A 298 5.32 11.26 -15.09
N ASN A 299 6.32 10.38 -15.20
CA ASN A 299 6.10 8.98 -15.57
C ASN A 299 5.50 8.12 -14.44
N ALA A 300 5.35 8.65 -13.22
CA ALA A 300 4.92 7.87 -12.06
C ALA A 300 3.47 8.07 -11.67
N ALA A 301 3.06 9.33 -11.46
CA ALA A 301 1.77 9.65 -10.86
C ALA A 301 0.92 10.56 -11.76
N ASN A 302 -0.39 10.43 -11.62
CA ASN A 302 -1.38 11.38 -12.06
C ASN A 302 -1.98 12.11 -10.84
N TYR A 303 -2.74 13.17 -11.08
CA TYR A 303 -3.45 13.90 -10.03
C TYR A 303 -4.96 13.87 -10.27
N THR A 304 -5.71 13.68 -9.19
CA THR A 304 -7.15 13.91 -9.19
C THR A 304 -7.46 15.42 -9.25
N GLN A 305 -8.72 15.78 -9.50
CA GLN A 305 -9.12 17.19 -9.60
C GLN A 305 -8.91 17.93 -8.26
N ARG A 306 -9.01 17.23 -7.13
CA ARG A 306 -8.78 17.79 -5.78
C ARG A 306 -7.35 17.59 -5.27
N GLY A 307 -6.42 17.16 -6.12
CA GLY A 307 -4.98 17.25 -5.85
C GLY A 307 -4.34 16.03 -5.16
N ARG A 308 -5.00 14.86 -5.16
CA ARG A 308 -4.36 13.60 -4.76
C ARG A 308 -3.45 13.10 -5.87
N ALA A 309 -2.20 12.83 -5.54
CA ALA A 309 -1.29 12.08 -6.40
C ALA A 309 -1.60 10.58 -6.32
N TYR A 310 -1.70 9.89 -7.45
CA TYR A 310 -1.90 8.44 -7.49
C TYR A 310 -1.11 7.81 -8.64
N ASN A 311 -0.57 6.61 -8.42
CA ASN A 311 0.02 5.81 -9.48
C ASN A 311 -1.09 4.98 -10.15
N PRO A 312 -1.32 5.09 -11.48
CA PRO A 312 -2.37 4.31 -12.15
C PRO A 312 -2.23 2.78 -12.08
N MET A 313 -1.03 2.29 -11.74
CA MET A 313 -0.72 0.87 -11.55
C MET A 313 -0.70 0.47 -10.06
N SER A 314 -0.72 1.44 -9.15
CA SER A 314 -0.80 1.26 -7.69
C SER A 314 -1.67 2.37 -7.12
N GLY A 315 -2.98 2.20 -7.31
CA GLY A 315 -3.98 3.26 -7.15
C GLY A 315 -4.51 3.45 -5.74
N SER A 316 -3.96 2.76 -4.73
CA SER A 316 -4.48 2.86 -3.36
C SER A 316 -4.11 4.19 -2.70
N LEU A 317 -4.87 4.63 -1.70
CA LEU A 317 -4.48 5.74 -0.83
C LEU A 317 -3.23 5.39 -0.01
N GLY A 318 -3.00 4.09 0.25
CA GLY A 318 -1.77 3.58 0.84
C GLY A 318 -0.53 3.92 0.02
N ALA A 319 -0.57 3.70 -1.30
CA ALA A 319 0.53 4.06 -2.20
C ALA A 319 0.80 5.57 -2.22
N THR A 320 -0.26 6.39 -2.21
CA THR A 320 -0.14 7.86 -2.03
C THR A 320 0.57 8.20 -0.72
N ALA A 321 0.18 7.54 0.39
CA ALA A 321 0.78 7.77 1.70
C ALA A 321 2.23 7.28 1.78
N ASN A 322 2.58 6.16 1.13
CA ASN A 322 3.94 5.66 1.01
C ASN A 322 4.85 6.68 0.32
N ALA A 323 4.42 7.25 -0.82
CA ALA A 323 5.17 8.28 -1.52
C ALA A 323 5.32 9.57 -0.68
N ALA A 324 4.28 9.97 0.04
CA ALA A 324 4.33 11.11 0.97
C ALA A 324 5.34 10.87 2.12
N ALA A 325 5.35 9.67 2.70
CA ALA A 325 6.32 9.29 3.72
C ALA A 325 7.76 9.32 3.20
N MET A 326 8.01 8.77 2.01
CA MET A 326 9.32 8.81 1.35
C MET A 326 9.78 10.25 1.07
N SER A 327 8.85 11.13 0.67
CA SER A 327 9.13 12.55 0.46
C SER A 327 9.58 13.25 1.75
N LEU A 328 8.91 12.96 2.88
CA LEU A 328 9.30 13.50 4.19
C LEU A 328 10.66 12.98 4.66
N MET A 329 10.93 11.68 4.47
CA MET A 329 12.22 11.07 4.85
C MET A 329 13.38 11.64 4.01
N TYR A 330 13.15 11.89 2.72
CA TYR A 330 14.17 12.49 1.86
C TYR A 330 14.37 13.98 2.13
N ALA A 331 13.32 14.71 2.53
CA ALA A 331 13.42 16.12 2.87
C ALA A 331 14.49 16.38 3.95
N ASP A 332 14.63 15.49 4.93
CA ASP A 332 15.67 15.61 5.96
C ASP A 332 17.09 15.46 5.40
N LEU A 333 17.26 14.54 4.44
CA LEU A 333 18.54 14.35 3.76
C LEU A 333 18.88 15.54 2.85
N ALA A 334 17.86 16.12 2.22
CA ALA A 334 17.98 17.26 1.33
C ALA A 334 18.20 18.60 2.07
N GLU A 335 17.74 18.73 3.32
CA GLU A 335 17.79 19.98 4.11
C GLU A 335 19.19 20.59 4.15
N ALA A 336 20.20 19.75 4.42
CA ALA A 336 21.59 20.20 4.54
C ALA A 336 22.12 20.81 3.24
N SER A 337 21.64 20.34 2.09
CA SER A 337 22.08 20.82 0.76
C SER A 337 21.15 21.87 0.14
N SER A 338 19.84 21.80 0.43
CA SER A 338 18.82 22.67 -0.15
C SER A 338 17.59 22.74 0.76
N PRO A 339 17.54 23.71 1.69
CA PRO A 339 16.39 23.95 2.56
C PRO A 339 15.09 24.25 1.78
N THR A 340 15.20 24.90 0.62
CA THR A 340 14.05 25.19 -0.23
C THR A 340 13.44 23.90 -0.80
N LEU A 341 14.27 23.00 -1.31
CA LEU A 341 13.81 21.72 -1.85
C LEU A 341 13.21 20.84 -0.75
N ALA A 342 13.85 20.80 0.43
CA ALA A 342 13.30 20.09 1.59
C ALA A 342 11.93 20.62 2.00
N ARG A 343 11.72 21.95 1.95
CA ARG A 343 10.41 22.57 2.18
C ARG A 343 9.37 22.12 1.14
N GLU A 344 9.72 22.09 -0.14
CA GLU A 344 8.80 21.63 -1.20
C GLU A 344 8.33 20.20 -0.97
N TYR A 345 9.25 19.28 -0.62
CA TYR A 345 8.93 17.91 -0.27
C TYR A 345 8.00 17.80 0.94
N ARG A 346 8.29 18.54 2.02
CA ARG A 346 7.41 18.58 3.20
C ARG A 346 6.02 19.14 2.88
N CYS A 347 5.93 20.21 2.10
CA CYS A 347 4.66 20.82 1.71
C CYS A 347 3.83 19.88 0.82
N TRP A 348 4.45 19.19 -0.12
CA TRP A 348 3.77 18.21 -0.95
C TRP A 348 3.24 17.03 -0.14
N ALA A 349 4.08 16.44 0.72
CA ALA A 349 3.65 15.34 1.58
C ALA A 349 2.49 15.77 2.51
N LEU A 350 2.56 16.99 3.07
CA LEU A 350 1.48 17.55 3.87
C LEU A 350 0.19 17.69 3.06
N SER A 351 0.23 18.07 1.78
CA SER A 351 -0.98 18.18 0.96
C SER A 351 -1.64 16.81 0.75
N GLN A 352 -0.84 15.75 0.57
CA GLN A 352 -1.37 14.38 0.43
C GLN A 352 -2.00 13.88 1.74
N VAL A 353 -1.36 14.14 2.88
CA VAL A 353 -1.95 13.83 4.20
C VAL A 353 -3.25 14.60 4.41
N ARG A 354 -3.28 15.89 4.09
CA ARG A 354 -4.49 16.73 4.23
C ARG A 354 -5.63 16.28 3.31
N TYR A 355 -5.32 15.81 2.10
CA TYR A 355 -6.29 15.19 1.20
C TYR A 355 -6.99 14.01 1.91
N VAL A 356 -6.22 13.08 2.48
CA VAL A 356 -6.74 11.91 3.22
C VAL A 356 -7.60 12.33 4.42
N LEU A 357 -7.18 13.38 5.14
CA LEU A 357 -7.87 13.80 6.37
C LEU A 357 -9.09 14.68 6.14
N GLY A 358 -9.29 15.27 4.95
CA GLY A 358 -10.55 15.93 4.63
C GLY A 358 -10.52 17.14 3.70
N ASP A 359 -9.37 17.63 3.26
CA ASP A 359 -9.31 18.83 2.41
C ASP A 359 -10.06 18.65 1.07
N ALA A 360 -10.21 17.41 0.62
CA ALA A 360 -11.01 17.04 -0.54
C ALA A 360 -12.52 16.92 -0.23
N GLY A 361 -13.01 17.48 0.87
CA GLY A 361 -14.43 17.59 1.21
C GLY A 361 -14.97 16.51 2.17
N ARG A 362 -14.24 15.40 2.33
CA ARG A 362 -14.49 14.38 3.35
C ARG A 362 -13.21 13.67 3.76
N SER A 363 -13.16 13.15 4.99
CA SER A 363 -12.12 12.25 5.45
C SER A 363 -12.22 10.90 4.74
N LEU A 364 -11.07 10.29 4.47
CA LEU A 364 -10.92 8.92 3.98
C LEU A 364 -10.31 8.01 5.06
N LEU A 365 -10.16 8.55 6.28
CA LEU A 365 -9.72 7.84 7.48
C LEU A 365 -10.93 7.58 8.37
N VAL A 366 -11.24 6.31 8.62
CA VAL A 366 -12.41 5.88 9.41
C VAL A 366 -12.37 6.48 10.81
N GLY A 367 -13.51 7.01 11.28
CA GLY A 367 -13.62 7.64 12.60
C GLY A 367 -12.90 8.98 12.75
N HIS A 368 -12.40 9.58 11.67
CA HIS A 368 -11.68 10.86 11.71
C HIS A 368 -12.35 11.95 10.88
N GLY A 369 -12.33 13.19 11.35
CA GLY A 369 -12.68 14.36 10.54
C GLY A 369 -14.14 14.41 10.06
N LYS A 370 -14.36 15.09 8.94
CA LYS A 370 -15.70 15.34 8.38
C LYS A 370 -16.13 14.20 7.46
N ASN A 371 -17.33 13.64 7.69
CA ASN A 371 -17.94 12.59 6.86
C ASN A 371 -17.00 11.41 6.53
N PRO A 372 -16.36 10.78 7.55
CA PRO A 372 -15.50 9.62 7.34
C PRO A 372 -16.29 8.43 6.78
N PRO A 373 -15.60 7.45 6.17
CA PRO A 373 -16.21 6.18 5.80
C PRO A 373 -16.77 5.47 7.04
N LYS A 374 -17.90 4.79 6.87
CA LYS A 374 -18.63 4.08 7.93
C LYS A 374 -18.90 2.62 7.60
N ARG A 375 -18.65 2.18 6.36
CA ARG A 375 -18.96 0.83 5.90
C ARG A 375 -17.74 0.17 5.27
N THR A 376 -16.78 -0.26 6.08
CA THR A 376 -15.53 -0.86 5.62
C THR A 376 -15.71 -2.31 5.21
N GLN A 377 -14.90 -2.80 4.28
CA GLN A 377 -14.84 -4.22 3.93
C GLN A 377 -14.04 -5.03 4.97
N ASP A 378 -14.34 -4.81 6.26
CA ASP A 378 -13.74 -5.48 7.39
C ASP A 378 -14.79 -6.33 8.12
N ARG A 379 -14.53 -7.64 8.25
CA ARG A 379 -15.49 -8.58 8.85
C ARG A 379 -15.70 -8.31 10.33
N ALA A 380 -14.61 -8.09 11.07
CA ALA A 380 -14.66 -7.92 12.52
C ALA A 380 -15.44 -6.65 12.88
N ALA A 381 -15.24 -5.56 12.15
CA ALA A 381 -15.97 -4.31 12.37
C ALA A 381 -17.43 -4.37 11.91
N ALA A 382 -17.71 -5.00 10.76
CA ALA A 382 -19.05 -5.02 10.18
C ALA A 382 -20.01 -6.01 10.85
N CYS A 383 -19.49 -7.04 11.53
CA CYS A 383 -20.35 -8.03 12.20
C CYS A 383 -21.12 -7.41 13.37
N PRO A 384 -22.41 -7.76 13.58
CA PRO A 384 -23.14 -7.38 14.78
C PRO A 384 -22.59 -8.10 16.02
N ASP A 385 -22.87 -7.58 17.21
CA ASP A 385 -22.53 -8.22 18.48
C ASP A 385 -23.37 -9.50 18.72
N PRO A 386 -22.83 -10.52 19.41
CA PRO A 386 -23.63 -11.63 19.91
C PRO A 386 -24.82 -11.14 20.76
N PRO A 387 -25.99 -11.79 20.69
CA PRO A 387 -26.25 -13.10 20.10
C PRO A 387 -26.61 -13.07 18.60
N GLU A 388 -26.54 -11.92 17.92
CA GLU A 388 -26.88 -11.86 16.49
C GLU A 388 -25.86 -12.66 15.66
N VAL A 389 -26.33 -13.41 14.67
CA VAL A 389 -25.43 -14.20 13.80
C VAL A 389 -24.78 -13.26 12.79
N CYS A 390 -23.45 -13.28 12.70
CA CYS A 390 -22.75 -12.63 11.60
C CYS A 390 -22.68 -13.54 10.36
N ASN A 391 -23.22 -13.07 9.24
CA ASN A 391 -23.14 -13.74 7.94
C ASN A 391 -23.12 -12.70 6.80
N ARG A 392 -23.24 -13.13 5.55
CA ARG A 392 -23.24 -12.20 4.40
C ARG A 392 -24.40 -11.21 4.44
N VAL A 393 -25.54 -11.56 5.02
CA VAL A 393 -26.72 -10.69 5.09
C VAL A 393 -26.55 -9.65 6.20
N THR A 394 -26.20 -10.10 7.40
CA THR A 394 -26.09 -9.23 8.60
C THR A 394 -24.77 -8.47 8.67
N GLY A 395 -23.74 -8.92 7.94
CA GLY A 395 -22.44 -8.23 7.82
C GLY A 395 -22.26 -7.58 6.45
N LEU A 396 -21.83 -8.35 5.44
CA LEU A 396 -21.45 -7.80 4.11
C LEU A 396 -22.53 -6.92 3.46
N LEU A 397 -23.76 -7.42 3.41
CA LEU A 397 -24.90 -6.78 2.72
C LEU A 397 -25.71 -5.85 3.63
N SER A 398 -25.37 -5.74 4.92
CA SER A 398 -26.07 -4.85 5.83
C SER A 398 -25.99 -3.40 5.32
N PRO A 399 -27.12 -2.67 5.21
CA PRO A 399 -27.09 -1.27 4.82
C PRO A 399 -26.59 -0.37 5.95
N ASP A 400 -26.41 -0.87 7.17
CA ASP A 400 -26.01 -0.06 8.30
C ASP A 400 -24.50 0.22 8.28
N PRO A 401 -24.04 1.27 8.98
CA PRO A 401 -22.64 1.40 9.36
C PRO A 401 -22.08 0.12 9.99
N ASP A 402 -20.76 -0.03 9.98
CA ASP A 402 -20.10 -1.09 10.74
C ASP A 402 -20.49 -1.00 12.23
N SER A 403 -20.81 -2.15 12.84
CA SER A 403 -21.20 -2.25 14.26
C SER A 403 -20.12 -1.71 15.18
N HIS A 404 -18.86 -1.89 14.80
CA HIS A 404 -17.72 -1.31 15.47
C HIS A 404 -17.01 -0.33 14.54
N VAL A 405 -16.79 0.90 15.01
CA VAL A 405 -16.03 1.88 14.23
C VAL A 405 -14.58 1.43 14.16
N LEU A 406 -14.13 1.06 12.96
CA LEU A 406 -12.75 0.65 12.66
C LEU A 406 -11.81 1.87 12.63
N SER A 407 -11.73 2.57 13.75
CA SER A 407 -11.09 3.88 13.90
C SER A 407 -9.65 3.84 13.38
N GLY A 408 -9.33 4.74 12.45
CA GLY A 408 -8.00 4.88 11.88
C GLY A 408 -7.70 4.00 10.69
N ALA A 409 -8.63 3.16 10.22
CA ALA A 409 -8.46 2.44 8.97
C ALA A 409 -8.45 3.42 7.78
N LEU A 410 -7.42 3.31 6.93
CA LEU A 410 -7.39 4.00 5.64
C LEU A 410 -8.08 3.12 4.60
N VAL A 411 -9.17 3.62 4.04
CA VAL A 411 -9.84 2.94 2.92
C VAL A 411 -8.95 2.96 1.67
N TYR A 412 -9.14 2.03 0.76
CA TYR A 412 -8.37 1.94 -0.49
C TYR A 412 -8.57 3.20 -1.37
N GLY A 413 -9.78 3.74 -1.39
CA GLY A 413 -10.17 4.90 -2.18
C GLY A 413 -10.48 4.57 -3.65
N SER A 414 -10.91 5.58 -4.41
CA SER A 414 -11.44 5.42 -5.77
C SER A 414 -10.37 5.43 -6.87
N GLY A 415 -9.12 5.07 -6.56
CA GLY A 415 -8.05 4.96 -7.54
C GLY A 415 -7.67 6.27 -8.24
N ARG A 416 -8.46 6.63 -9.25
CA ARG A 416 -8.16 7.59 -10.33
C ARG A 416 -8.93 8.92 -10.24
N CYS A 417 -9.89 9.04 -9.35
CA CYS A 417 -10.71 10.23 -9.18
C CYS A 417 -11.01 10.53 -7.71
N ASP A 418 -11.68 11.66 -7.44
CA ASP A 418 -12.07 12.08 -6.09
C ASP A 418 -13.40 11.48 -5.60
N ALA A 419 -14.08 10.69 -6.44
CA ALA A 419 -15.41 10.16 -6.15
C ALA A 419 -15.34 8.93 -5.23
N PHE A 420 -15.69 9.09 -3.95
CA PHE A 420 -15.75 8.00 -2.99
C PHE A 420 -17.20 7.68 -2.60
N LYS A 421 -17.61 6.43 -2.79
CA LYS A 421 -18.93 5.92 -2.39
C LYS A 421 -18.75 4.95 -1.22
N ASP A 422 -19.43 5.23 -0.10
CA ASP A 422 -19.26 4.47 1.15
C ASP A 422 -20.14 3.20 1.12
N GLU A 423 -19.65 2.19 0.39
CA GLU A 423 -20.31 0.91 0.18
C GLU A 423 -19.40 -0.25 0.56
N ARG A 424 -19.84 -1.08 1.51
CA ARG A 424 -19.04 -2.18 2.09
C ARG A 424 -18.48 -3.15 1.05
N GLY A 425 -19.26 -3.46 0.02
CA GLY A 425 -18.86 -4.38 -1.05
C GLY A 425 -17.99 -3.74 -2.14
N ALA A 426 -17.72 -2.44 -2.10
CA ALA A 426 -16.92 -1.76 -3.11
C ALA A 426 -15.43 -1.83 -2.78
N ASP A 427 -14.59 -1.96 -3.82
CA ASP A 427 -13.14 -2.03 -3.68
C ASP A 427 -12.55 -0.79 -3.01
N SER A 428 -13.19 0.38 -3.20
CA SER A 428 -12.79 1.63 -2.54
C SER A 428 -12.83 1.55 -1.01
N ASN A 429 -13.66 0.66 -0.45
CA ASN A 429 -13.90 0.51 0.99
C ASN A 429 -13.07 -0.61 1.63
N ARG A 430 -12.22 -1.29 0.84
CA ARG A 430 -11.19 -2.19 1.37
C ARG A 430 -10.27 -1.45 2.33
N VAL A 431 -9.82 -2.15 3.36
CA VAL A 431 -8.85 -1.67 4.35
C VAL A 431 -7.77 -2.72 4.50
N GLY A 432 -6.55 -2.29 4.84
CA GLY A 432 -5.40 -3.18 4.96
C GLY A 432 -4.26 -2.53 5.72
N ILE A 433 -3.49 -3.32 6.45
CA ILE A 433 -2.36 -2.86 7.25
C ILE A 433 -1.30 -2.15 6.40
N GLU A 434 -1.12 -2.59 5.17
CA GLU A 434 -0.16 -2.06 4.20
C GLU A 434 -0.54 -0.66 3.75
N ASN A 435 -1.85 -0.34 3.71
CA ASN A 435 -2.32 1.02 3.41
C ASN A 435 -2.06 1.97 4.59
N ASN A 436 -2.12 1.46 5.81
CA ASN A 436 -1.93 2.23 7.03
C ASN A 436 -0.46 2.47 7.38
N ALA A 437 0.47 1.62 6.97
CA ALA A 437 1.88 1.73 7.31
C ALA A 437 2.51 3.04 6.79
N GLY A 438 2.32 3.35 5.51
CA GLY A 438 2.75 4.62 4.92
C GLY A 438 2.06 5.82 5.52
N LEU A 439 0.77 5.69 5.86
CA LEU A 439 0.01 6.74 6.52
C LEU A 439 0.56 7.05 7.92
N ALA A 440 0.88 6.03 8.72
CA ALA A 440 1.48 6.20 10.03
C ALA A 440 2.81 6.97 9.93
N ALA A 441 3.66 6.59 8.96
CA ALA A 441 4.90 7.27 8.66
C ALA A 441 4.68 8.74 8.26
N ALA A 442 3.77 9.01 7.33
CA ALA A 442 3.48 10.36 6.86
C ALA A 442 2.89 11.25 7.96
N LEU A 443 1.96 10.72 8.77
CA LEU A 443 1.37 11.44 9.90
C LEU A 443 2.41 11.77 10.97
N ALA A 444 3.29 10.82 11.33
CA ALA A 444 4.38 11.06 12.26
C ALA A 444 5.38 12.09 11.73
N GLY A 445 5.73 12.00 10.44
CA GLY A 445 6.63 12.95 9.80
C GLY A 445 6.07 14.37 9.76
N VAL A 446 4.79 14.54 9.44
CA VAL A 446 4.10 15.84 9.51
C VAL A 446 4.01 16.36 10.94
N ALA A 447 3.67 15.50 11.90
CA ALA A 447 3.58 15.89 13.32
C ALA A 447 4.92 16.41 13.85
N ARG A 448 6.03 15.79 13.45
CA ARG A 448 7.40 16.20 13.83
C ARG A 448 7.78 17.59 13.30
N VAL A 449 7.32 17.98 12.11
CA VAL A 449 7.68 19.27 11.48
C VAL A 449 7.03 20.46 12.22
N GLY A 450 6.07 20.22 13.11
CA GLY A 450 5.55 21.25 14.02
C GLY A 450 4.77 22.37 13.33
N TRP A 451 4.19 22.11 12.14
CA TRP A 451 3.44 23.13 11.41
C TRP A 451 2.28 23.64 12.29
N PRO A 452 2.12 24.95 12.50
CA PRO A 452 0.95 25.46 13.18
C PRO A 452 -0.27 25.12 12.33
N TRP A 453 -1.04 24.12 12.78
CA TRP A 453 -2.34 23.82 12.22
C TRP A 453 -3.21 25.06 12.46
N PRO A 454 -3.78 25.69 11.44
CA PRO A 454 -4.82 26.70 11.67
C PRO A 454 -6.06 25.96 12.17
N ALA A 455 -6.08 25.63 13.45
CA ALA A 455 -7.28 25.28 14.18
C ALA A 455 -8.10 26.56 14.30
N GLY A 456 -9.01 26.80 13.34
CA GLY A 456 -9.97 27.88 13.47
C GLY A 456 -10.30 28.62 12.18
N ARG A 457 -11.09 28.00 11.30
CA ARG A 457 -12.13 28.68 10.50
C ARG A 457 -13.32 27.75 10.24
N LEU A 458 -13.81 27.08 11.28
CA LEU A 458 -15.12 26.40 11.25
C LEU A 458 -16.17 27.07 12.15
N ALA A 459 -15.85 28.19 12.78
CA ALA A 459 -16.81 29.03 13.51
C ALA A 459 -16.78 30.44 12.92
N GLY A 460 -17.81 30.80 12.16
CA GLY A 460 -17.92 32.11 11.51
C GLY A 460 -19.02 32.25 10.46
N TRP A 461 -19.87 31.24 10.28
CA TRP A 461 -21.08 31.29 9.46
C TRP A 461 -22.30 30.90 10.31
N ALA A 462 -22.49 31.61 11.42
CA ALA A 462 -23.75 31.65 12.16
C ALA A 462 -23.78 32.98 12.93
N GLY A 463 -24.63 33.91 12.49
CA GLY A 463 -24.90 35.17 13.17
C GLY A 463 -24.25 36.39 12.53
N GLY A 464 -25.05 37.23 11.86
CA GLY A 464 -24.58 38.54 11.39
C GLY A 464 -25.37 39.21 10.27
N LEU A 465 -26.69 39.00 10.16
CA LEU A 465 -27.54 39.96 9.45
C LEU A 465 -27.78 41.16 10.40
N ALA A 466 -27.03 42.25 10.21
CA ALA A 466 -27.49 43.63 10.43
C ALA A 466 -26.35 44.64 10.27
N GLY A 467 -26.47 45.49 9.24
CA GLY A 467 -26.20 46.93 9.33
C GLY A 467 -24.74 47.41 9.43
N ARG A 468 -24.22 47.92 8.31
CA ARG A 468 -23.79 49.33 8.06
C ARG A 468 -22.64 49.38 7.05
N GLY A 469 -22.78 50.29 6.07
CA GLY A 469 -21.82 50.56 5.00
C GLY A 469 -20.60 51.39 5.43
N PRO A 470 -19.93 52.08 4.49
CA PRO A 470 -18.61 51.68 3.99
C PRO A 470 -17.47 52.54 4.55
N ARG A 471 -16.25 51.99 4.60
CA ARG A 471 -15.02 52.79 4.65
C ARG A 471 -13.96 52.23 3.69
N GLN A 472 -13.51 53.10 2.80
CA GLN A 472 -12.40 52.94 1.86
C GLN A 472 -11.04 53.29 2.52
N GLY A 473 -9.96 52.79 1.92
CA GLY A 473 -8.55 53.22 2.08
C GLY A 473 -7.72 52.22 2.90
N ARG A 474 -6.61 51.63 2.46
CA ARG A 474 -5.59 51.97 1.45
C ARG A 474 -4.81 50.67 1.03
N PRO A 475 -3.97 50.71 -0.03
CA PRO A 475 -3.58 49.52 -0.80
C PRO A 475 -2.40 48.74 -0.18
N ALA A 476 -2.42 47.42 -0.37
CA ALA A 476 -1.29 46.53 -0.14
C ALA A 476 -0.38 46.52 -1.39
N GLY A 477 0.93 46.59 -1.17
CA GLY A 477 1.96 46.67 -2.19
C GLY A 477 1.98 45.48 -3.15
N THR A 478 2.27 45.80 -4.41
CA THR A 478 2.52 44.87 -5.52
C THR A 478 3.89 44.22 -5.39
N CYS A 479 3.97 42.89 -5.46
CA CYS A 479 5.21 42.18 -5.83
C CYS A 479 5.28 42.02 -7.35
N THR A 480 6.24 42.71 -7.96
CA THR A 480 6.66 42.55 -9.35
C THR A 480 7.52 41.30 -9.56
N LEU A 481 7.39 40.70 -10.75
CA LEU A 481 8.27 39.63 -11.23
C LEU A 481 9.73 40.08 -11.24
N ALA A 482 10.63 39.26 -10.67
CA ALA A 482 12.05 39.33 -10.95
C ALA A 482 12.42 38.22 -11.95
N ALA A 483 13.16 38.64 -12.98
CA ALA A 483 13.59 37.84 -14.11
C ALA A 483 14.59 36.73 -13.73
N SER A 484 14.64 35.74 -14.61
CA SER A 484 15.54 34.59 -14.68
C SER A 484 17.03 34.93 -14.55
N LEU A 485 17.74 34.10 -13.77
CA LEU A 485 19.18 33.85 -13.92
C LEU A 485 19.39 32.45 -14.54
N PRO A 486 20.31 32.28 -15.51
CA PRO A 486 20.59 30.98 -16.11
C PRO A 486 21.64 30.23 -15.28
N GLY A 487 21.35 28.97 -14.93
CA GLY A 487 22.33 28.05 -14.32
C GLY A 487 21.86 27.34 -13.06
N SER A 488 20.87 26.45 -13.16
CA SER A 488 20.62 25.36 -12.20
C SER A 488 19.57 24.38 -12.77
N PRO A 489 19.82 23.07 -12.81
CA PRO A 489 18.86 22.08 -13.32
C PRO A 489 17.81 21.64 -12.27
N PHE A 490 17.70 22.35 -11.14
CA PHE A 490 16.82 21.96 -10.04
C PHE A 490 15.37 22.39 -10.24
N LEU A 491 14.47 21.53 -9.76
CA LEU A 491 13.02 21.52 -9.97
C LEU A 491 12.39 22.92 -10.05
N ARG A 492 11.72 23.21 -11.16
CA ARG A 492 10.66 24.23 -11.22
C ARG A 492 9.36 23.54 -11.58
N CYS A 493 8.72 22.93 -10.59
CA CYS A 493 7.31 22.57 -10.66
C CYS A 493 6.57 23.61 -9.81
N ALA A 494 5.48 24.18 -10.35
CA ALA A 494 4.77 25.27 -9.70
C ALA A 494 4.33 24.85 -8.28
N PRO A 495 4.49 25.71 -7.25
CA PRO A 495 4.11 25.35 -5.89
C PRO A 495 2.58 25.22 -5.79
N CYS A 496 2.10 23.99 -5.60
CA CYS A 496 0.73 23.69 -5.18
C CYS A 496 0.53 24.12 -3.72
N CYS A 497 0.42 25.43 -3.51
CA CYS A 497 -0.09 26.04 -2.29
C CYS A 497 -0.87 27.30 -2.65
N ARG A 498 -1.96 27.17 -3.43
CA ARG A 498 -3.04 28.16 -3.46
C ARG A 498 -4.40 27.48 -3.63
N PRO A 499 -5.41 27.84 -2.81
CA PRO A 499 -6.79 27.44 -3.08
C PRO A 499 -7.28 28.14 -4.36
N SER A 500 -7.80 27.35 -5.30
CA SER A 500 -8.50 27.87 -6.48
C SER A 500 -9.84 28.45 -6.03
N ALA A 501 -10.03 29.75 -6.22
CA ALA A 501 -11.33 30.39 -6.21
C ALA A 501 -11.57 30.96 -7.61
N ALA A 502 -12.36 30.26 -8.42
CA ALA A 502 -12.84 30.78 -9.70
C ALA A 502 -14.38 30.68 -9.70
N GLY A 503 -15.02 31.82 -9.44
CA GLY A 503 -16.42 32.05 -9.81
C GLY A 503 -16.50 32.53 -11.28
N PRO A 504 -17.64 32.36 -11.95
CA PRO A 504 -17.75 32.60 -13.39
C PRO A 504 -17.82 34.10 -13.69
N ARG A 505 -17.26 34.52 -14.83
CA ARG A 505 -17.57 35.81 -15.47
C ARG A 505 -18.10 35.58 -16.89
N PRO A 506 -18.99 36.45 -17.41
CA PRO A 506 -19.81 36.12 -18.58
C PRO A 506 -19.51 36.94 -19.85
N VAL A 507 -20.09 36.45 -20.96
CA VAL A 507 -20.49 37.09 -22.25
C VAL A 507 -19.45 37.39 -23.34
N GLY A 508 -19.75 36.96 -24.58
CA GLY A 508 -19.38 37.69 -25.81
C GLY A 508 -19.48 36.95 -27.16
N GLY A 509 -20.67 36.96 -27.80
CA GLY A 509 -20.89 37.22 -29.24
C GLY A 509 -20.30 36.33 -30.38
N VAL A 510 -21.19 35.76 -31.20
CA VAL A 510 -21.01 35.09 -32.52
C VAL A 510 -21.09 36.15 -33.66
N PRO A 511 -20.51 35.99 -34.87
CA PRO A 511 -21.13 35.29 -36.04
C PRO A 511 -20.12 34.43 -36.86
N ALA A 512 -20.41 33.20 -37.30
CA ALA A 512 -21.31 32.68 -38.37
C ALA A 512 -20.66 32.52 -39.78
N GLY A 513 -20.70 31.29 -40.32
CA GLY A 513 -20.48 30.92 -41.73
C GLY A 513 -20.07 29.43 -41.90
N LEU A 514 -21.01 28.49 -42.15
CA LEU A 514 -21.37 27.89 -43.47
C LEU A 514 -20.25 26.95 -44.04
N ARG A 515 -20.39 25.66 -44.39
CA ARG A 515 -21.48 24.77 -44.89
C ARG A 515 -21.09 23.26 -44.81
N HIS A 516 -22.11 22.40 -44.74
CA HIS A 516 -22.36 21.06 -45.33
C HIS A 516 -21.27 19.96 -45.55
N LEU A 517 -21.57 18.77 -44.98
CA LEU A 517 -21.39 17.32 -45.35
C LEU A 517 -21.16 16.95 -46.85
N PRO A 518 -20.89 15.67 -47.28
CA PRO A 518 -20.79 14.37 -46.56
C PRO A 518 -19.64 13.40 -47.00
N LEU A 519 -19.63 12.21 -46.37
CA LEU A 519 -19.01 10.91 -46.68
C LEU A 519 -18.95 10.48 -48.16
N LEU A 520 -17.94 9.67 -48.53
CA LEU A 520 -18.07 8.52 -49.46
C LEU A 520 -16.85 7.58 -49.43
N SER A 521 -17.17 6.28 -49.48
CA SER A 521 -16.36 5.07 -49.64
C SER A 521 -15.85 4.83 -51.07
N HIS A 522 -14.75 4.08 -51.27
CA HIS A 522 -14.67 2.91 -52.16
C HIS A 522 -13.25 2.28 -52.30
N LEU A 523 -13.25 0.94 -52.20
CA LEU A 523 -12.36 -0.14 -52.67
C LEU A 523 -11.57 0.06 -53.98
N TRP A 524 -10.36 -0.51 -54.08
CA TRP A 524 -9.77 -1.10 -55.30
C TRP A 524 -8.86 -2.32 -55.00
N HIS A 525 -8.73 -3.19 -56.00
CA HIS A 525 -8.36 -4.63 -56.02
C HIS A 525 -6.85 -5.02 -56.03
N LEU A 526 -6.59 -6.25 -55.51
CA LEU A 526 -5.65 -7.39 -55.81
C LEU A 526 -4.83 -7.40 -57.15
N PRO A 527 -3.81 -8.29 -57.42
CA PRO A 527 -3.71 -9.72 -57.00
C PRO A 527 -2.32 -10.45 -56.79
N LEU A 528 -2.42 -11.62 -56.10
CA LEU A 528 -1.85 -13.00 -56.29
C LEU A 528 -0.35 -13.34 -56.47
N ARG A 529 0.14 -14.33 -55.66
CA ARG A 529 0.61 -15.72 -56.03
C ARG A 529 1.23 -16.45 -54.81
N LEU A 530 0.65 -17.55 -54.28
CA LEU A 530 0.84 -19.01 -54.54
C LEU A 530 1.73 -19.79 -53.51
N VAL A 531 1.05 -20.36 -52.50
CA VAL A 531 1.03 -21.73 -51.84
C VAL A 531 1.95 -22.82 -52.51
N PRO A 532 2.48 -23.91 -51.85
CA PRO A 532 1.73 -24.79 -50.94
C PRO A 532 2.38 -25.59 -49.77
N ARG A 533 1.45 -26.11 -48.92
CA ARG A 533 1.57 -27.17 -47.88
C ARG A 533 1.62 -28.60 -48.48
N PRO A 534 1.80 -29.64 -47.64
CA PRO A 534 0.76 -30.69 -47.44
C PRO A 534 0.57 -31.08 -45.94
N GLN A 535 -0.64 -31.21 -45.37
CA GLN A 535 -1.64 -32.32 -45.33
C GLN A 535 -1.22 -33.56 -44.48
N LEU A 536 -1.98 -33.93 -43.44
CA LEU A 536 -3.05 -34.97 -43.50
C LEU A 536 -4.03 -34.92 -42.29
N ALA A 537 -5.13 -35.68 -42.43
CA ALA A 537 -6.51 -35.46 -41.98
C ALA A 537 -6.98 -36.34 -40.76
N PRO A 538 -8.25 -36.22 -40.29
CA PRO A 538 -8.74 -36.63 -38.96
C PRO A 538 -9.68 -37.87 -38.95
N GLN A 539 -10.09 -38.33 -37.76
CA GLN A 539 -11.28 -39.19 -37.57
C GLN A 539 -12.11 -38.76 -36.35
N ALA A 540 -13.43 -38.89 -36.51
CA ALA A 540 -14.50 -38.50 -35.61
C ALA A 540 -15.20 -39.74 -35.03
N LEU A 541 -15.89 -39.59 -33.89
CA LEU A 541 -17.16 -40.27 -33.58
C LEU A 541 -17.88 -39.61 -32.39
N ALA A 542 -19.17 -39.35 -32.58
CA ALA A 542 -20.16 -38.83 -31.63
C ALA A 542 -20.57 -39.92 -30.61
N GLU A 543 -21.14 -39.64 -29.43
CA GLU A 543 -22.57 -39.35 -29.23
C GLU A 543 -22.93 -39.09 -27.72
N GLN A 544 -24.05 -38.37 -27.51
CA GLN A 544 -24.98 -38.33 -26.35
C GLN A 544 -24.80 -37.31 -25.18
N PHE A 545 -25.79 -36.39 -25.10
CA PHE A 545 -26.16 -35.36 -24.08
C PHE A 545 -26.84 -36.00 -22.81
N PRO A 546 -27.12 -35.32 -21.66
CA PRO A 546 -27.49 -33.89 -21.52
C PRO A 546 -27.00 -33.07 -20.29
N CYS A 547 -27.14 -31.76 -20.42
CA CYS A 547 -27.40 -30.72 -19.40
C CYS A 547 -26.62 -30.73 -18.06
N PHE A 548 -25.59 -29.90 -17.96
CA PHE A 548 -25.42 -28.96 -16.83
C PHE A 548 -24.61 -27.75 -17.31
N LEU A 549 -25.30 -26.61 -17.44
CA LEU A 549 -24.74 -25.35 -17.90
C LEU A 549 -24.54 -24.43 -16.68
N ALA A 550 -23.44 -23.68 -16.74
CA ALA A 550 -23.17 -22.42 -16.06
C ALA A 550 -22.67 -22.47 -14.61
N GLN A 551 -21.34 -22.59 -14.46
CA GLN A 551 -20.53 -21.76 -13.57
C GLN A 551 -19.06 -22.12 -13.81
N HIS A 552 -18.34 -21.31 -14.60
CA HIS A 552 -16.88 -21.09 -14.53
C HIS A 552 -16.45 -20.27 -15.74
N PHE A 553 -16.57 -18.95 -15.61
CA PHE A 553 -15.74 -18.00 -16.33
C PHE A 553 -15.75 -16.69 -15.53
N TRP A 554 -14.88 -16.60 -14.53
CA TRP A 554 -14.36 -15.32 -14.10
C TRP A 554 -12.86 -15.32 -14.41
N ARG A 555 -12.52 -14.53 -15.42
CA ARG A 555 -11.19 -14.44 -16.00
C ARG A 555 -10.23 -13.79 -15.01
N ALA A 556 -9.08 -14.42 -14.82
CA ALA A 556 -7.84 -13.73 -14.58
C ALA A 556 -7.53 -12.84 -15.80
N SER A 557 -7.69 -11.53 -15.64
CA SER A 557 -7.20 -10.53 -16.59
C SER A 557 -6.95 -9.24 -15.83
N SER A 558 -5.67 -8.94 -15.63
CA SER A 558 -5.14 -7.61 -15.35
C SER A 558 -5.38 -6.69 -16.55
N LEU A 559 -6.63 -6.36 -16.82
CA LEU A 559 -7.05 -5.35 -17.79
C LEU A 559 -8.28 -4.65 -17.23
N ALA A 560 -8.16 -3.32 -17.12
CA ALA A 560 -9.13 -2.36 -16.59
C ALA A 560 -10.60 -2.75 -16.84
N LEU A 561 -11.36 -2.97 -15.76
CA LEU A 561 -12.81 -3.16 -15.76
C LEU A 561 -13.42 -2.56 -14.45
N PRO A 562 -14.72 -2.20 -14.45
CA PRO A 562 -15.16 -0.83 -14.26
C PRO A 562 -15.31 -0.41 -12.79
N GLU A 563 -14.49 0.53 -12.35
CA GLU A 563 -14.72 1.31 -11.12
C GLU A 563 -15.84 2.34 -11.37
N ALA A 564 -16.51 2.77 -10.28
CA ALA A 564 -17.62 3.72 -10.27
C ALA A 564 -17.45 4.83 -11.33
N HIS A 565 -18.47 4.97 -12.21
CA HIS A 565 -18.46 5.85 -13.37
C HIS A 565 -17.81 7.20 -13.06
N CYS A 566 -16.58 7.38 -13.54
CA CYS A 566 -15.90 8.68 -13.59
C CYS A 566 -16.54 9.60 -14.64
N ASP A 567 -17.35 9.02 -15.53
CA ASP A 567 -18.11 9.72 -16.57
C ASP A 567 -19.52 10.00 -16.07
N THR A 568 -19.70 11.14 -15.40
CA THR A 568 -20.89 12.01 -15.31
C THR A 568 -20.95 12.66 -13.93
N LEU A 569 -20.36 13.85 -13.82
CA LEU A 569 -20.75 14.94 -12.92
C LEU A 569 -19.91 16.15 -13.34
N ILE A 570 -20.26 16.72 -14.50
CA ILE A 570 -19.88 18.08 -14.90
C ILE A 570 -20.84 19.04 -14.20
#